data_AF-A0A7S3SMF3-F1
#
_entry.id   AF-A0A7S3SMF3-F1
#
_cell.length_a   1.000
_cell.length_b   1.000
_cell.length_c   1.000
_cell.angle_alpha   90.00
_cell.angle_beta   90.00
_cell.angle_gamma   90.00
#
_symmetry.space_group_name_H-M   'P 1'
#
loop_
_entity.id
_entity.type
_entity.pdbx_description
1 polymer ?
#
loop_
_entity_poly.entity_id
_entity_poly.type
_entity_poly.pdbx_seq_one_letter_code
_entity_poly.pdbx_strand_id
1 'polypeptide(L)'
;MRIEKCWFCSSNVYPGHGTLFVRNDCKMFRFCRPKCHKHFKMKHNPRRMKWTKAYRRAHGKEMMLDNTFNFEKKRQTPVRYNRNLMVKTIRAMQIVDRIKLVRQERFHKARLALQLRKRQTSAQKEVAKGAKLLEGPNKLKALEFEKKLAATAKVKNKGKVKLEKSAKTGGAMDVEE
;
A
#
# COMPACT_ATOMS: atom_id res chain seq x y z
N MET A 1 -13.51 20.46 22.25
CA MET A 1 -12.08 20.15 21.98
C MET A 1 -11.99 19.33 20.70
N ARG A 2 -11.13 19.70 19.72
CA ARG A 2 -11.05 19.02 18.41
C ARG A 2 -9.66 18.41 18.20
N ILE A 3 -9.62 17.16 17.76
CA ILE A 3 -8.39 16.49 17.36
C ILE A 3 -8.17 16.78 15.88
N GLU A 4 -7.08 17.46 15.57
CA GLU A 4 -6.73 17.80 14.18
C GLU A 4 -5.77 16.79 13.59
N LYS A 5 -5.68 16.73 12.27
CA LYS A 5 -4.68 15.92 11.58
C LYS A 5 -3.48 16.78 11.20
N CYS A 6 -2.28 16.27 11.42
CA CYS A 6 -1.07 16.93 10.95
C CYS A 6 -1.02 16.93 9.42
N TRP A 7 -0.64 18.05 8.83
CA TRP A 7 -0.53 18.21 7.39
C TRP A 7 0.51 17.25 6.76
N PHE A 8 1.64 17.03 7.42
CA PHE A 8 2.74 16.21 6.88
C PHE A 8 2.59 14.72 7.19
N CYS A 9 2.42 14.37 8.47
CA CYS A 9 2.41 13.00 8.96
C CYS A 9 1.02 12.34 8.90
N SER A 10 -0.05 13.15 8.82
CA SER A 10 -1.46 12.75 9.04
C SER A 10 -1.76 12.08 10.39
N SER A 11 -0.84 12.16 11.36
CA SER A 11 -1.08 11.75 12.74
C SER A 11 -2.00 12.74 13.45
N ASN A 12 -2.61 12.29 14.54
CA ASN A 12 -3.45 13.11 15.40
C ASN A 12 -2.62 14.18 16.12
N VAL A 13 -3.17 15.39 16.21
CA VAL A 13 -2.64 16.52 16.97
C VAL A 13 -3.65 16.84 18.06
N TYR A 14 -3.26 16.56 19.30
CA TYR A 14 -4.05 16.93 20.48
C TYR A 14 -3.80 18.40 20.84
N PRO A 15 -4.75 19.08 21.48
CA PRO A 15 -4.56 20.44 21.97
C PRO A 15 -3.35 20.58 22.89
N GLY A 16 -2.67 21.72 22.81
CA GLY A 16 -1.40 21.95 23.51
C GLY A 16 -0.18 21.29 22.86
N HIS A 17 -0.35 20.49 21.80
CA HIS A 17 0.77 19.83 21.12
C HIS A 17 1.04 20.36 19.72
N GLY A 18 2.32 20.34 19.35
CA GLY A 18 2.77 20.64 17.99
C GLY A 18 2.88 22.14 17.71
N THR A 19 2.93 22.48 16.44
CA THR A 19 2.99 23.88 15.98
C THR A 19 2.00 24.12 14.86
N LEU A 20 1.52 25.35 14.73
CA LEU A 20 0.66 25.81 13.66
C LEU A 20 1.39 26.90 12.87
N PHE A 21 1.44 26.75 11.56
CA PHE A 21 1.97 27.75 10.64
C PHE A 21 0.81 28.31 9.81
N VAL A 22 0.63 29.62 9.85
CA VAL A 22 -0.31 30.33 8.97
C VAL A 22 0.49 30.92 7.83
N ARG A 23 0.10 30.58 6.60
CA ARG A 23 0.68 31.17 5.39
C ARG A 23 -0.16 32.37 4.96
N ASN A 24 0.44 33.30 4.21
CA ASN A 24 -0.20 34.53 3.73
C ASN A 24 -1.52 34.32 2.97
N ASP A 25 -1.74 33.14 2.37
CA ASP A 25 -3.01 32.76 1.73
C ASP A 25 -4.09 32.27 2.72
N CYS A 26 -3.96 32.65 4.00
CA CYS A 26 -4.79 32.22 5.12
C CYS A 26 -4.86 30.70 5.32
N LYS A 27 -3.96 29.92 4.72
CA LYS A 27 -3.92 28.47 4.92
C LYS A 27 -3.19 28.12 6.20
N MET A 28 -3.90 27.39 7.06
CA MET A 28 -3.36 26.88 8.32
C MET A 28 -2.76 25.48 8.13
N PHE A 29 -1.50 25.33 8.48
CA PHE A 29 -0.79 24.05 8.49
C PHE A 29 -0.49 23.65 9.93
N ARG A 30 -1.12 22.57 10.40
CA ARG A 30 -0.86 22.00 11.73
C ARG A 30 0.18 20.89 11.66
N PHE A 31 1.13 20.87 12.57
CA PHE A 31 2.19 19.87 12.64
C PHE A 31 2.19 19.11 13.96
N CYS A 32 2.31 17.78 13.87
CA CYS A 32 2.34 16.88 15.03
C CYS A 32 3.62 17.05 15.89
N ARG A 33 4.77 17.27 15.25
CA ARG A 33 6.11 17.30 15.87
C ARG A 33 7.06 18.23 15.11
N PRO A 34 8.16 18.71 15.73
CA PRO A 34 9.17 19.53 15.06
C PRO A 34 9.77 18.86 13.81
N LYS A 35 9.87 17.52 13.79
CA LYS A 35 10.29 16.76 12.60
C LYS A 35 9.46 17.12 11.37
N CYS A 36 8.14 17.14 11.50
CA CYS A 36 7.21 17.43 10.40
C CYS A 36 7.32 18.88 9.95
N HIS A 37 7.45 19.79 10.91
CA HIS A 37 7.62 21.21 10.64
C HIS A 37 8.95 21.50 9.91
N LYS A 38 10.06 20.87 10.31
CA LYS A 38 11.36 20.98 9.62
C LYS A 38 11.28 20.45 8.18
N HIS A 39 10.66 19.29 7.96
CA HIS A 39 10.49 18.74 6.61
C HIS A 39 9.62 19.64 5.72
N PHE A 40 8.59 20.27 6.30
CA PHE A 40 7.77 21.26 5.61
C PHE A 40 8.58 22.49 5.21
N LYS A 41 9.41 23.04 6.11
CA LYS A 41 10.32 24.15 5.81
C LYS A 41 11.33 23.81 4.71
N MET A 42 11.84 22.58 4.71
CA MET A 42 12.71 22.04 3.65
C MET A 42 11.95 21.72 2.34
N LYS A 43 10.65 22.03 2.25
CA LYS A 43 9.80 21.78 1.07
C LYS A 43 9.78 20.31 0.61
N HIS A 44 10.00 19.37 1.54
CA HIS A 44 9.91 17.95 1.21
C HIS A 44 8.45 17.54 0.92
N ASN A 45 8.26 16.74 -0.14
CA ASN A 45 6.95 16.23 -0.49
C ASN A 45 6.54 15.03 0.40
N PRO A 46 5.43 15.11 1.17
CA PRO A 46 4.97 14.01 2.03
C PRO A 46 4.72 12.72 1.25
N ARG A 47 4.32 12.80 -0.03
CA ARG A 47 4.03 11.65 -0.90
C ARG A 47 5.28 10.86 -1.28
N ARG A 48 6.48 11.42 -1.15
CA ARG A 48 7.77 10.74 -1.38
C ARG A 48 8.37 10.16 -0.09
N MET A 49 7.94 10.66 1.07
CA MET A 49 8.45 10.24 2.38
C MET A 49 7.80 8.95 2.87
N LYS A 50 8.55 7.84 2.84
CA LYS A 50 8.06 6.46 3.08
C LYS A 50 7.26 6.24 4.37
N TRP A 51 7.53 7.05 5.41
CA TRP A 51 6.93 6.91 6.75
C TRP A 51 5.60 7.65 6.91
N THR A 52 5.25 8.55 5.99
CA THR A 52 3.99 9.31 6.08
C THR A 52 2.80 8.46 5.66
N LYS A 53 1.61 8.81 6.17
CA LYS A 53 0.37 8.19 5.70
C LYS A 53 0.07 8.54 4.23
N ALA A 54 0.41 9.75 3.78
CA ALA A 54 0.25 10.17 2.40
C ALA A 54 1.00 9.26 1.41
N TYR A 55 2.26 8.92 1.69
CA TYR A 55 3.03 7.96 0.91
C TYR A 55 2.37 6.57 0.90
N ARG A 56 1.97 6.08 2.09
CA ARG A 56 1.37 4.75 2.22
C ARG A 56 0.08 4.64 1.41
N ARG A 57 -0.73 5.68 1.41
CA ARG A 57 -1.96 5.83 0.62
C ARG A 57 -1.69 5.84 -0.89
N ALA A 58 -0.71 6.63 -1.34
CA ALA A 58 -0.36 6.72 -2.77
C ALA A 58 0.22 5.41 -3.33
N HIS A 59 0.96 4.65 -2.50
CA HIS A 59 1.60 3.40 -2.91
C HIS A 59 0.78 2.13 -2.56
N GLY A 60 -0.53 2.27 -2.30
CA GLY A 60 -1.40 1.11 -2.03
C GLY A 60 -1.03 0.30 -0.78
N LYS A 61 -0.34 0.92 0.19
CA LYS A 61 0.03 0.26 1.46
C LYS A 61 -1.09 0.32 2.50
N GLU A 62 -2.13 1.10 2.28
CA GLU A 62 -3.31 1.20 3.13
C GLU A 62 -4.56 1.09 2.27
N MET A 63 -5.66 0.65 2.89
CA MET A 63 -6.97 0.64 2.26
C MET A 63 -7.43 2.08 2.03
N MET A 64 -7.83 2.38 0.79
CA MET A 64 -8.10 3.73 0.33
C MET A 64 -9.58 4.02 0.11
N LEU A 65 -10.27 3.08 -0.54
CA LEU A 65 -11.67 3.19 -0.92
C LEU A 65 -12.46 2.24 -0.03
N ASP A 66 -13.02 2.77 1.05
CA ASP A 66 -13.91 2.02 1.93
C ASP A 66 -15.03 2.92 2.45
N ASN A 67 -16.24 2.36 2.51
CA ASN A 67 -17.42 3.09 2.95
C ASN A 67 -17.33 3.50 4.43
N THR A 68 -16.51 2.82 5.23
CA THR A 68 -16.28 3.21 6.64
C THR A 68 -15.66 4.60 6.78
N PHE A 69 -14.89 5.07 5.79
CA PHE A 69 -14.27 6.39 5.84
C PHE A 69 -15.28 7.53 5.65
N ASN A 70 -16.43 7.27 5.03
CA ASN A 70 -17.48 8.28 4.81
C ASN A 70 -18.11 8.78 6.12
N PHE A 71 -17.98 8.03 7.22
CA PHE A 71 -18.46 8.43 8.53
C PHE A 71 -17.62 9.55 9.19
N GLU A 72 -16.32 9.66 8.86
CA GLU A 72 -15.39 10.68 9.42
C GLU A 72 -15.52 12.06 8.72
N LYS A 73 -16.53 12.26 7.87
CA LYS A 73 -16.69 13.50 7.09
C LYS A 73 -16.94 14.73 7.98
N LYS A 74 -16.34 15.87 7.60
CA LYS A 74 -16.63 17.17 8.22
C LYS A 74 -18.06 17.60 7.85
N ARG A 75 -18.92 17.77 8.85
CA ARG A 75 -20.27 18.32 8.68
C ARG A 75 -20.21 19.84 8.82
N GLN A 76 -20.75 20.56 7.83
CA GLN A 76 -20.83 22.02 7.83
C GLN A 76 -22.13 22.52 8.47
N THR A 77 -23.22 21.76 8.28
CA THR A 77 -24.51 22.05 8.90
C THR A 77 -24.64 21.35 10.26
N PRO A 78 -24.89 22.10 11.35
CA PRO A 78 -25.20 21.51 12.64
C PRO A 78 -26.63 20.97 12.67
N VAL A 79 -26.86 19.96 13.49
CA VAL A 79 -28.21 19.43 13.78
C VAL A 79 -28.55 19.81 15.23
N ARG A 80 -29.82 20.09 15.50
CA ARG A 80 -30.27 20.31 16.89
C ARG A 80 -29.98 19.08 17.74
N TYR A 81 -29.61 19.31 18.99
CA TYR A 81 -29.30 18.23 19.91
C TYR A 81 -30.53 17.34 20.13
N ASN A 82 -30.34 16.03 20.01
CA ASN A 82 -31.32 15.02 20.39
C ASN A 82 -30.59 13.86 21.08
N ARG A 83 -30.99 13.56 22.32
CA ARG A 83 -30.35 12.52 23.16
C ARG A 83 -30.40 11.14 22.51
N ASN A 84 -31.54 10.76 21.93
CA ASN A 84 -31.72 9.45 21.29
C ASN A 84 -30.81 9.29 20.07
N LEU A 85 -30.66 10.37 19.28
CA LEU A 85 -29.74 10.39 18.14
C LEU A 85 -28.28 10.28 18.58
N MET A 86 -27.89 11.00 19.64
CA MET A 86 -26.54 11.00 20.18
C MET A 86 -26.14 9.60 20.68
N VAL A 87 -27.01 8.94 21.46
CA VAL A 87 -26.77 7.58 21.96
C VAL A 87 -26.63 6.57 20.82
N LYS A 88 -27.51 6.64 19.81
CA LYS A 88 -27.41 5.80 18.60
C LYS A 88 -26.08 6.03 17.86
N THR A 89 -25.64 7.28 17.77
CA THR A 89 -24.38 7.64 17.09
C THR A 89 -23.16 7.06 17.82
N ILE A 90 -23.08 7.16 19.14
CA ILE A 90 -21.95 6.60 19.92
C ILE A 90 -21.85 5.08 19.74
N ARG A 91 -22.98 4.37 19.82
CA ARG A 91 -23.01 2.91 19.59
C ARG A 91 -22.58 2.56 18.16
N ALA A 92 -23.06 3.31 17.16
CA ALA A 92 -22.68 3.11 15.77
C ALA A 92 -21.17 3.34 15.54
N MET A 93 -20.56 4.34 16.19
CA MET A 93 -19.11 4.60 16.07
C MET A 93 -18.26 3.39 16.47
N GLN A 94 -18.59 2.73 17.58
CA GLN A 94 -17.87 1.53 18.06
C GLN A 94 -17.95 0.37 17.06
N ILE A 95 -19.13 0.17 16.45
CA ILE A 95 -19.35 -0.87 15.45
C ILE A 95 -18.55 -0.56 14.18
N VAL A 96 -18.58 0.69 13.71
CA VAL A 96 -17.84 1.13 12.52
C VAL A 96 -16.33 0.95 12.74
N ASP A 97 -15.81 1.28 13.92
CA ASP A 97 -14.39 1.09 14.24
C ASP A 97 -13.99 -0.38 14.23
N ARG A 98 -14.83 -1.27 14.79
CA ARG A 98 -14.60 -2.72 14.73
C ARG A 98 -14.54 -3.23 13.28
N ILE A 99 -15.50 -2.83 12.44
CA ILE A 99 -15.55 -3.21 11.02
C ILE A 99 -14.31 -2.70 10.28
N LYS A 100 -13.92 -1.45 10.55
CA LYS A 100 -12.73 -0.82 9.95
C LYS A 100 -11.45 -1.59 10.30
N LEU A 101 -11.26 -2.01 11.56
CA LEU A 101 -10.11 -2.80 11.98
C LEU A 101 -10.04 -4.14 11.23
N VAL A 102 -11.15 -4.89 11.21
CA VAL A 102 -11.22 -6.20 10.52
C VAL A 102 -10.90 -6.06 9.03
N ARG A 103 -11.44 -5.03 8.35
CA ARG A 103 -11.16 -4.75 6.94
C ARG A 103 -9.71 -4.38 6.70
N GLN A 104 -9.11 -3.55 7.56
CA GLN A 104 -7.70 -3.18 7.48
C GLN A 104 -6.78 -4.40 7.66
N GLU A 105 -7.08 -5.27 8.61
CA GLU A 105 -6.32 -6.51 8.82
C GLU A 105 -6.40 -7.44 7.63
N ARG A 106 -7.60 -7.63 7.05
CA ARG A 106 -7.78 -8.43 5.83
C ARG A 106 -6.93 -7.89 4.68
N PHE A 107 -6.96 -6.59 4.44
CA PHE A 107 -6.13 -5.93 3.43
C PHE A 107 -4.63 -6.14 3.69
N HIS A 108 -4.22 -6.01 4.95
CA HIS A 108 -2.84 -6.21 5.36
C HIS A 108 -2.37 -7.66 5.12
N LYS A 109 -3.17 -8.65 5.52
CA LYS A 109 -2.92 -10.08 5.32
C LYS A 109 -2.82 -10.43 3.83
N ALA A 110 -3.79 -9.96 3.02
CA ALA A 110 -3.77 -10.17 1.57
C ALA A 110 -2.51 -9.60 0.92
N ARG A 111 -2.11 -8.38 1.32
CA ARG A 111 -0.89 -7.72 0.81
C ARG A 111 0.37 -8.50 1.19
N LEU A 112 0.48 -8.95 2.45
CA LEU A 112 1.64 -9.71 2.91
C LEU A 112 1.72 -11.10 2.28
N ALA A 113 0.59 -11.77 2.02
CA ALA A 113 0.56 -13.08 1.36
C ALA A 113 1.19 -13.03 -0.04
N LEU A 114 0.95 -11.96 -0.80
CA LEU A 114 1.61 -11.73 -2.09
C LEU A 114 3.13 -11.60 -1.95
N GLN A 115 3.60 -10.90 -0.91
CA GLN A 115 5.02 -10.73 -0.65
C GLN A 115 5.68 -12.03 -0.20
N LEU A 116 5.01 -12.83 0.63
CA LEU A 116 5.46 -14.17 1.04
C LEU A 116 5.63 -15.10 -0.15
N ARG A 117 4.66 -15.16 -1.08
CA ARG A 117 4.78 -15.95 -2.32
C ARG A 117 6.00 -15.54 -3.15
N LYS A 118 6.23 -14.23 -3.32
CA LYS A 118 7.42 -13.72 -4.02
C LYS A 118 8.72 -14.13 -3.31
N ARG A 119 8.78 -13.98 -1.98
CA ARG A 119 9.94 -14.39 -1.17
C ARG A 119 10.21 -15.89 -1.23
N GLN A 120 9.19 -16.73 -1.18
CA GLN A 120 9.36 -18.18 -1.32
C GLN A 120 9.99 -18.53 -2.67
N THR A 121 9.51 -17.93 -3.76
CA THR A 121 10.10 -18.15 -5.08
C THR A 121 11.53 -17.61 -5.22
N SER A 122 11.87 -16.49 -4.57
CA SER A 122 13.25 -15.99 -4.58
C SER A 122 14.18 -16.85 -3.72
N ALA A 123 13.72 -17.27 -2.53
CA ALA A 123 14.48 -18.15 -1.64
C ALA A 123 14.76 -19.50 -2.31
N GLN A 124 13.78 -20.11 -2.98
CA GLN A 124 14.01 -21.34 -3.74
C GLN A 124 15.02 -21.14 -4.89
N LYS A 125 15.01 -19.97 -5.55
CA LYS A 125 16.02 -19.61 -6.56
C LYS A 125 17.41 -19.40 -5.95
N GLU A 126 17.49 -18.80 -4.76
CA GLU A 126 18.75 -18.62 -4.03
C GLU A 126 19.31 -19.96 -3.57
N VAL A 127 18.46 -20.87 -3.07
CA VAL A 127 18.83 -22.25 -2.71
C VAL A 127 19.38 -23.01 -3.92
N ALA A 128 18.74 -22.90 -5.08
CA ALA A 128 19.26 -23.51 -6.31
C ALA A 128 20.62 -22.91 -6.74
N LYS A 129 20.77 -21.58 -6.72
CA LYS A 129 22.06 -20.93 -7.03
C LYS A 129 23.16 -21.29 -6.02
N GLY A 130 22.79 -21.42 -4.75
CA GLY A 130 23.64 -21.78 -3.63
C GLY A 130 23.85 -23.28 -3.46
N ALA A 131 23.46 -24.13 -4.43
CA ALA A 131 23.55 -25.58 -4.32
C ALA A 131 24.97 -26.09 -3.98
N LYS A 132 26.02 -25.34 -4.35
CA LYS A 132 27.41 -25.68 -4.02
C LYS A 132 27.76 -25.52 -2.53
N LEU A 133 27.06 -24.63 -1.82
CA LEU A 133 27.24 -24.37 -0.39
C LEU A 133 26.42 -25.33 0.49
N LEU A 134 25.52 -26.11 -0.10
CA LEU A 134 24.65 -27.05 0.61
C LEU A 134 25.26 -28.45 0.59
N GLU A 135 25.14 -29.17 1.70
CA GLU A 135 25.59 -30.56 1.83
C GLU A 135 24.40 -31.51 2.08
N GLY A 136 24.61 -32.80 1.78
CA GLY A 136 23.64 -33.86 2.02
C GLY A 136 22.32 -33.73 1.23
N PRO A 137 21.18 -34.15 1.79
CA PRO A 137 19.90 -34.24 1.07
C PRO A 137 19.34 -32.89 0.59
N ASN A 138 19.79 -31.78 1.19
CA ASN A 138 19.39 -30.44 0.78
C ASN A 138 20.05 -30.01 -0.54
N LYS A 139 21.26 -30.52 -0.83
CA LYS A 139 21.95 -30.30 -2.10
C LYS A 139 21.21 -30.95 -3.28
N LEU A 140 20.76 -32.19 -3.10
CA LEU A 140 20.01 -32.92 -4.13
C LEU A 140 18.70 -32.21 -4.47
N LYS A 141 17.95 -31.78 -3.44
CA LYS A 141 16.71 -30.99 -3.61
C LYS A 141 16.95 -29.66 -4.32
N ALA A 142 18.07 -28.99 -4.04
CA ALA A 142 18.45 -27.74 -4.71
C ALA A 142 18.77 -27.95 -6.20
N LEU A 143 19.52 -29.00 -6.54
CA LEU A 143 19.86 -29.36 -7.92
C LEU A 143 18.63 -29.80 -8.74
N GLU A 144 17.71 -30.55 -8.15
CA GLU A 144 16.43 -30.89 -8.79
C GLU A 144 15.59 -29.65 -9.08
N PHE A 145 15.56 -28.70 -8.15
CA PHE A 145 14.84 -27.45 -8.34
C PHE A 145 15.48 -26.58 -9.43
N GLU A 146 16.81 -26.56 -9.53
CA GLU A 146 17.56 -25.90 -10.61
C GLU A 146 17.20 -26.50 -11.98
N LYS A 147 17.17 -27.83 -12.10
CA LYS A 147 16.76 -28.53 -13.33
C LYS A 147 15.31 -28.19 -13.72
N LYS A 148 14.39 -28.13 -12.76
CA LYS A 148 12.98 -27.73 -12.98
C LYS A 148 12.86 -26.28 -13.45
N LEU A 149 13.63 -25.36 -12.87
CA LEU A 149 13.70 -23.96 -13.33
C LEU A 149 14.27 -23.85 -14.76
N ALA A 150 15.33 -24.59 -15.08
CA ALA A 150 15.92 -24.61 -16.42
C ALA A 150 14.93 -25.16 -17.47
N ALA A 151 14.18 -26.20 -17.14
CA ALA A 151 13.15 -26.76 -18.01
C ALA A 151 12.00 -25.76 -18.28
N THR A 152 11.48 -25.11 -17.24
CA THR A 152 10.42 -24.10 -17.38
C THR A 152 10.88 -22.85 -18.14
N ALA A 153 12.15 -22.44 -17.99
CA ALA A 153 12.73 -21.35 -18.78
C ALA A 153 12.83 -21.70 -20.28
N LYS A 154 13.24 -22.93 -20.61
CA LYS A 154 13.30 -23.43 -22.01
C LYS A 154 11.91 -23.41 -22.68
N VAL A 155 10.86 -23.81 -21.96
CA VAL A 155 9.47 -23.77 -22.47
C VAL A 155 9.00 -22.34 -22.71
N LYS A 156 9.27 -21.40 -21.80
CA LYS A 156 8.93 -19.98 -21.98
C LYS A 156 9.66 -19.34 -23.15
N ASN A 157 10.95 -19.64 -23.35
CA ASN A 157 11.69 -19.13 -24.51
C ASN A 157 11.16 -19.70 -25.82
N LYS A 158 10.82 -20.99 -25.89
CA LYS A 158 10.17 -21.58 -27.07
C LYS A 158 8.83 -20.90 -27.39
N GLY A 159 8.03 -20.59 -26.37
CA GLY A 159 6.78 -19.85 -26.53
C GLY A 159 6.96 -18.42 -27.04
N LYS A 160 7.95 -17.69 -26.51
CA LYS A 160 8.30 -16.33 -26.98
C LYS A 160 8.77 -16.31 -28.43
N VAL A 161 9.67 -17.21 -28.79
CA VAL A 161 10.18 -17.32 -30.18
C VAL A 161 9.04 -17.68 -31.15
N LYS A 162 8.07 -18.49 -30.72
CA LYS A 162 6.88 -18.83 -31.54
C LYS A 162 5.96 -17.63 -31.74
N LEU A 163 5.72 -16.83 -30.69
CA LEU A 163 4.93 -15.59 -30.74
C LEU A 163 5.60 -14.49 -31.61
N GLU A 164 6.93 -14.36 -31.52
CA GLU A 164 7.69 -13.41 -32.35
C GLU A 164 7.71 -13.83 -33.83
N LYS A 165 7.74 -15.15 -34.11
CA LYS A 165 7.61 -15.66 -35.48
C LYS A 165 6.21 -15.49 -36.06
N SER A 166 5.14 -15.67 -35.26
CA SER A 166 3.76 -15.41 -35.72
C SER A 166 3.49 -13.92 -35.93
N ALA A 167 4.06 -13.04 -35.10
CA ALA A 167 3.93 -11.59 -35.27
C ALA A 167 4.66 -11.05 -36.52
N LYS A 168 5.75 -11.72 -36.96
CA LYS A 168 6.45 -11.39 -38.20
C LYS A 168 5.79 -11.92 -39.48
N THR A 169 4.92 -12.93 -39.37
CA THR A 169 4.26 -13.56 -40.52
C THR A 169 2.85 -13.00 -40.77
N GLY A 170 2.20 -12.39 -39.78
CA GLY A 170 0.88 -11.73 -39.93
C GLY A 170 0.91 -10.28 -40.42
N GLY A 171 2.02 -9.81 -40.99
CA GLY A 171 2.19 -8.43 -41.50
C GLY A 171 2.07 -8.30 -43.02
N ALA A 172 1.60 -9.34 -43.72
CA ALA A 172 1.40 -9.33 -45.17
C ALA A 172 0.12 -10.09 -45.50
N MET A 173 -1.04 -9.43 -45.41
CA MET A 173 -2.25 -9.76 -46.16
C MET A 173 -3.25 -8.60 -46.06
N ASP A 174 -3.67 -8.17 -47.25
CA ASP A 174 -4.89 -7.42 -47.61
C ASP A 174 -4.89 -5.88 -47.54
N VAL A 175 -4.42 -5.28 -48.64
CA VAL A 175 -4.99 -4.06 -49.22
C VAL A 175 -5.45 -4.43 -50.63
N GLU A 176 -6.70 -4.88 -50.78
CA GLU A 176 -7.51 -4.69 -51.99
C GLU A 176 -8.97 -4.47 -51.57
N GLU A 177 -9.56 -3.44 -52.19
CA GLU A 177 -10.89 -2.79 -52.05
C GLU A 177 -11.20 -1.96 -50.80
#